data_AF-A0A9D2HYY8-F1
#
_entry.id   AF-A0A9D2HYY8-F1
#
_cell.length_a   1.000
_cell.length_b   1.000
_cell.length_c   1.000
_cell.angle_alpha   90.00
_cell.angle_beta   90.00
_cell.angle_gamma   90.00
#
_symmetry.space_group_name_H-M   'P 1'
#
loop_
_entity.id
_entity.type
_entity.pdbx_description
1 polymer ?
#
loop_
_entity_poly.entity_id
_entity_poly.type
_entity_poly.pdbx_seq_one_letter_code
_entity_poly.pdbx_strand_id
1 'polypeptide(L)'
;MEQPKHIDMQTPNGAELNLEALYKIAPSCFTEAKGDDGEVRHVVDFNKLRLLLGDNAVEDAPEVYDFTWVGKRAALQEAATPIRKTLRPCLEESVDWDKTQNLYIEGDNLEVLKLLQNSYMGKVKMIYIDPPYNTGNDFVYHDDFHRTQEEEDEAAGVINEVGERMIKNTESNGKFHSDWCSMIYSRLMIARSLLSEDGFIFISIDDNENENLRKICDEVFGSQNFKSQSIIINNRGGRDYGGIALQHDYILIYSKSDLSILNLINEKDKEFQYYDEKGGFNLMELRNRNVKFNDQNRPNLCYPFYVNPQKKDKNGLMEIALEPMPGFVEVYPAKSNGIQTV
;
A
#
# COMPACT_ATOMS: atom_id res chain seq x y z
N MET A 1 39.98 24.07 -1.00
CA MET A 1 39.52 23.03 -0.04
C MET A 1 38.31 23.61 0.64
N GLU A 2 37.11 23.18 0.25
CA GLU A 2 35.92 23.48 1.02
C GLU A 2 36.11 22.89 2.42
N GLN A 3 35.86 23.69 3.46
CA GLN A 3 35.89 23.21 4.83
C GLN A 3 34.91 22.03 4.95
N PRO A 4 35.28 20.93 5.62
CA PRO A 4 34.36 19.83 5.87
C PRO A 4 33.14 20.40 6.61
N LYS A 5 31.97 20.40 5.96
CA LYS A 5 30.71 20.68 6.65
C LYS A 5 30.58 19.64 7.76
N HIS A 6 30.42 20.12 8.99
CA HIS A 6 30.09 19.27 10.12
C HIS A 6 28.73 18.61 9.79
N ILE A 7 28.77 17.33 9.43
CA ILE A 7 27.55 16.55 9.23
C ILE A 7 26.96 16.35 10.61
N ASP A 8 25.71 16.75 10.81
CA ASP A 8 25.02 16.48 12.07
C ASP A 8 24.93 14.96 12.24
N MET A 9 25.40 14.47 13.39
CA MET A 9 25.52 13.02 13.68
C MET A 9 24.17 12.42 14.13
N GLN A 10 23.10 13.23 14.10
CA GLN A 10 21.74 12.84 14.44
C GLN A 10 20.86 12.82 13.18
N THR A 11 19.95 11.85 13.11
CA THR A 11 18.87 11.90 12.11
C THR A 11 17.97 13.11 12.39
N PRO A 12 17.27 13.66 11.38
CA PRO A 12 16.37 14.78 11.58
C PRO A 12 15.29 14.39 12.58
N ASN A 13 14.91 15.33 13.43
CA ASN A 13 13.76 15.14 14.28
C ASN A 13 12.50 15.18 13.41
N GLY A 14 11.67 14.14 13.47
CA GLY A 14 10.43 14.09 12.67
C GLY A 14 9.49 15.27 12.98
N ALA A 15 9.51 15.78 14.21
CA ALA A 15 8.76 16.98 14.58
C ALA A 15 9.26 18.23 13.85
N GLU A 16 10.58 18.39 13.69
CA GLU A 16 11.17 19.53 12.98
C GLU A 16 10.86 19.48 11.48
N LEU A 17 10.93 18.30 10.85
CA LEU A 17 10.53 18.12 9.45
C LEU A 17 9.06 18.50 9.22
N ASN A 18 8.17 18.11 10.14
CA ASN A 18 6.75 18.47 10.08
C ASN A 18 6.56 19.99 10.24
N LEU A 19 7.31 20.62 11.16
CA LEU A 19 7.28 22.07 11.33
C LEU A 19 7.78 22.80 10.08
N GLU A 20 8.86 22.35 9.45
CA GLU A 20 9.36 22.93 8.19
C GLU A 20 8.35 22.81 7.05
N ALA A 21 7.70 21.65 6.92
CA ALA A 21 6.66 21.44 5.91
C ALA A 21 5.45 22.38 6.15
N LEU A 22 5.02 22.50 7.41
CA LEU A 22 3.93 23.40 7.78
C LEU A 22 4.32 24.87 7.56
N TYR A 23 5.56 25.26 7.83
CA TYR A 23 6.08 26.61 7.59
C TYR A 23 6.03 27.00 6.11
N LYS A 24 6.30 26.06 5.20
CA LYS A 24 6.19 26.30 3.75
C LYS A 24 4.75 26.61 3.31
N ILE A 25 3.76 26.07 3.99
CA ILE A 25 2.33 26.20 3.64
C ILE A 25 1.70 27.41 4.34
N ALA A 26 2.02 27.60 5.63
CA ALA A 26 1.38 28.59 6.49
C ALA A 26 2.44 29.33 7.36
N PRO A 27 3.35 30.12 6.76
CA PRO A 27 4.40 30.77 7.52
C PRO A 27 3.88 31.78 8.57
N SER A 28 2.69 32.34 8.35
CA SER A 28 2.05 33.33 9.22
C SER A 28 1.56 32.76 10.56
N CYS A 29 1.45 31.43 10.71
CA CYS A 29 1.08 30.80 11.97
C CYS A 29 2.28 30.54 12.90
N PHE A 30 3.50 30.81 12.45
CA PHE A 30 4.69 30.65 13.30
C PHE A 30 4.96 31.93 14.09
N THR A 31 5.31 31.77 15.35
CA THR A 31 5.69 32.86 16.25
C THR A 31 6.89 32.45 17.08
N GLU A 32 7.60 33.44 17.62
CA GLU A 32 8.69 33.22 18.56
C GLU A 32 8.12 33.16 19.99
N ALA A 33 8.46 32.10 20.74
CA ALA A 33 8.16 32.00 22.16
C ALA A 33 9.42 31.63 22.94
N LYS A 34 9.56 32.19 24.14
CA LYS A 34 10.62 31.79 25.07
C LYS A 34 10.19 30.51 25.78
N GLY A 35 11.01 29.47 25.67
CA GLY A 35 10.89 28.26 26.48
C GLY A 35 11.20 28.53 27.95
N ASP A 36 10.89 27.56 28.80
CA ASP A 36 11.16 27.61 30.26
C ASP A 36 12.66 27.69 30.58
N ASP A 37 13.52 27.35 29.62
CA ASP A 37 14.97 27.48 29.62
C ASP A 37 15.48 28.87 29.19
N GLY A 38 14.58 29.76 28.76
CA GLY A 38 14.90 31.10 28.27
C GLY A 38 15.31 31.17 26.80
N GLU A 39 15.37 30.04 26.09
CA GLU A 39 15.68 30.00 24.66
C GLU A 39 14.44 30.39 23.83
N VAL A 40 14.65 31.19 22.78
CA VAL A 40 13.58 31.55 21.84
C VAL A 40 13.44 30.43 20.82
N ARG A 41 12.27 29.79 20.77
CA ARG A 41 11.93 28.74 19.80
C ARG A 41 10.83 29.20 18.87
N HIS A 42 10.90 28.76 17.61
CA HIS A 42 9.80 28.92 16.65
C HIS A 42 8.70 27.92 17.02
N VAL A 43 7.55 28.44 17.43
CA VAL A 43 6.39 27.65 17.82
C VAL A 43 5.20 27.98 16.93
N VAL A 44 4.28 27.02 16.80
CA VAL A 44 3.05 27.21 16.04
C VAL A 44 2.00 27.86 16.93
N ASP A 45 1.52 29.03 16.52
CA ASP A 45 0.36 29.70 17.09
C ASP A 45 -0.91 29.01 16.54
N PHE A 46 -1.47 28.11 17.34
CA PHE A 46 -2.68 27.37 17.00
C PHE A 46 -3.89 28.28 16.75
N ASN A 47 -3.96 29.48 17.34
CA ASN A 47 -5.05 30.41 17.09
C ASN A 47 -4.95 31.01 15.68
N LYS A 48 -3.74 31.39 15.26
CA LYS A 48 -3.50 31.84 13.89
C LYS A 48 -3.67 30.72 12.89
N LEU A 49 -3.18 29.50 13.19
CA LEU A 49 -3.41 28.35 12.34
C LEU A 49 -4.90 28.10 12.15
N ARG A 50 -5.68 28.15 13.23
CA ARG A 50 -7.15 28.04 13.17
C ARG A 50 -7.77 29.14 12.33
N LEU A 51 -7.34 30.40 12.48
CA LEU A 51 -7.86 31.50 11.67
C LEU A 51 -7.58 31.29 10.17
N LEU A 52 -6.42 30.71 9.83
CA LEU A 52 -6.08 30.34 8.45
C LEU A 52 -6.93 29.18 7.92
N LEU A 53 -7.28 28.22 8.79
CA LEU A 53 -8.10 27.06 8.44
C LEU A 53 -9.61 27.38 8.39
N GLY A 54 -10.04 28.46 9.06
CA GLY A 54 -11.43 28.94 9.05
C GLY A 54 -12.43 27.93 9.63
N ASP A 55 -13.59 27.81 8.97
CA ASP A 55 -14.68 26.91 9.37
C ASP A 55 -14.35 25.41 9.23
N ASN A 56 -13.19 25.06 8.68
CA ASN A 56 -12.74 23.68 8.48
C ASN A 56 -11.95 23.12 9.67
N ALA A 57 -11.79 23.88 10.76
CA ALA A 57 -11.12 23.44 11.98
C ALA A 57 -12.13 23.10 13.07
N VAL A 58 -12.10 21.85 13.56
CA VAL A 58 -12.99 21.37 14.61
C VAL A 58 -12.25 21.33 15.94
N GLU A 59 -12.83 21.96 16.97
CA GLU A 59 -12.28 21.98 18.34
C GLU A 59 -12.96 20.92 19.23
N ASP A 60 -14.28 20.77 19.08
CA ASP A 60 -15.15 19.95 19.93
C ASP A 60 -16.27 19.28 19.10
N ALA A 61 -15.93 18.53 18.04
CA ALA A 61 -16.95 17.66 17.45
C ALA A 61 -17.21 16.51 18.42
N PRO A 62 -18.47 16.29 18.84
CA PRO A 62 -18.78 15.19 19.74
C PRO A 62 -18.51 13.81 19.12
N GLU A 63 -18.51 13.73 17.79
CA GLU A 63 -18.22 12.50 17.04
C GLU A 63 -17.27 12.81 15.88
N VAL A 64 -16.01 12.43 16.03
CA VAL A 64 -15.05 12.33 14.93
C VAL A 64 -14.79 10.86 14.66
N TYR A 65 -14.69 10.50 13.38
CA TYR A 65 -14.16 9.18 13.02
C TYR A 65 -12.68 9.16 13.41
N ASP A 66 -12.32 8.30 14.36
CA ASP A 66 -10.93 8.08 14.77
C ASP A 66 -10.64 6.58 14.79
N PHE A 67 -9.52 6.20 14.20
CA PHE A 67 -9.00 4.84 14.24
C PHE A 67 -7.90 4.78 15.30
N THR A 68 -8.19 4.18 16.46
CA THR A 68 -7.30 4.24 17.63
C THR A 68 -7.03 2.86 18.22
N TRP A 69 -5.86 2.72 18.86
CA TRP A 69 -5.44 1.52 19.58
C TRP A 69 -4.48 1.90 20.73
N VAL A 70 -4.27 0.97 21.66
CA VAL A 70 -3.33 1.16 22.77
C VAL A 70 -1.91 1.19 22.21
N GLY A 71 -1.17 2.27 22.42
CA GLY A 71 0.21 2.42 21.90
C GLY A 71 0.34 3.30 20.66
N LYS A 72 -0.75 3.70 20.00
CA LYS A 72 -0.71 4.59 18.81
C LYS A 72 0.14 5.85 19.02
N ARG A 73 -0.03 6.53 20.17
CA ARG A 73 0.72 7.74 20.52
C ARG A 73 2.22 7.48 20.69
N ALA A 74 2.57 6.34 21.28
CA ALA A 74 3.95 5.93 21.46
C ALA A 74 4.61 5.63 20.12
N ALA A 75 3.92 4.91 19.22
CA ALA A 75 4.40 4.64 17.86
C ALA A 75 4.65 5.92 17.05
N LEU A 76 3.80 6.94 17.21
CA LEU A 76 4.00 8.25 16.58
C LEU A 76 5.24 8.97 17.13
N GLN A 77 5.43 8.95 18.45
CA GLN A 77 6.61 9.52 19.09
C GLN A 77 7.89 8.77 18.68
N GLU A 78 7.82 7.44 18.61
CA GLU A 78 8.92 6.60 18.20
C GLU A 78 9.36 6.94 16.77
N ALA A 79 8.43 7.07 15.82
CA ALA A 79 8.74 7.45 14.45
C ALA A 79 9.42 8.84 14.37
N ALA A 80 9.03 9.78 15.23
CA ALA A 80 9.61 11.13 15.28
C ALA A 80 10.96 11.21 16.04
N THR A 81 11.28 10.22 16.88
CA THR A 81 12.46 10.24 17.75
C THR A 81 13.74 10.07 16.92
N PRO A 82 14.69 11.02 17.01
CA PRO A 82 15.95 10.93 16.28
C PRO A 82 16.86 9.84 16.87
N ILE A 83 17.72 9.27 16.03
CA ILE A 83 18.70 8.26 16.42
C ILE A 83 20.13 8.74 16.14
N ARG A 84 21.08 8.17 16.89
CA ARG A 84 22.53 8.43 16.79
C ARG A 84 23.31 7.23 16.25
N LYS A 85 22.62 6.24 15.69
CA LYS A 85 23.25 5.07 15.06
C LYS A 85 23.89 5.48 13.72
N THR A 86 24.83 4.67 13.24
CA THR A 86 25.48 4.88 11.93
C THR A 86 25.51 3.57 11.17
N LEU A 87 25.49 3.67 9.84
CA LEU A 87 25.76 2.52 8.98
C LEU A 87 27.25 2.25 8.95
N ARG A 88 27.63 0.98 9.06
CA ARG A 88 29.02 0.52 8.92
C ARG A 88 29.14 -0.27 7.62
N PRO A 89 30.09 0.04 6.73
CA PRO A 89 30.29 -0.72 5.51
C PRO A 89 30.93 -2.08 5.81
N CYS A 90 30.38 -3.15 5.24
CA CYS A 90 30.93 -4.51 5.28
C CYS A 90 31.57 -4.86 3.93
N LEU A 91 32.83 -4.42 3.74
CA LEU A 91 33.53 -4.57 2.45
C LEU A 91 33.75 -6.03 2.05
N GLU A 92 33.96 -6.92 3.03
CA GLU A 92 34.28 -8.33 2.80
C GLU A 92 33.07 -9.13 2.26
N GLU A 93 31.86 -8.71 2.61
CA GLU A 93 30.60 -9.34 2.18
C GLU A 93 29.99 -8.65 0.96
N SER A 94 30.54 -7.50 0.57
CA SER A 94 30.02 -6.73 -0.56
C SER A 94 30.43 -7.32 -1.89
N VAL A 95 29.48 -7.38 -2.81
CA VAL A 95 29.73 -7.74 -4.22
C VAL A 95 29.86 -6.44 -5.03
N ASP A 96 30.99 -6.29 -5.73
CA ASP A 96 31.29 -5.15 -6.60
C ASP A 96 31.14 -3.77 -5.92
N TRP A 97 31.71 -3.60 -4.72
CA TRP A 97 31.61 -2.39 -3.87
C TRP A 97 31.72 -1.06 -4.64
N ASP A 98 32.70 -0.92 -5.53
CA ASP A 98 32.95 0.35 -6.24
C ASP A 98 31.94 0.65 -7.36
N LYS A 99 31.14 -0.33 -7.80
CA LYS A 99 30.27 -0.22 -8.98
C LYS A 99 28.80 -0.52 -8.70
N THR A 100 28.50 -1.27 -7.65
CA THR A 100 27.13 -1.64 -7.33
C THR A 100 26.28 -0.41 -7.03
N GLN A 101 25.07 -0.40 -7.57
CA GLN A 101 24.04 0.60 -7.23
C GLN A 101 23.02 0.04 -6.23
N ASN A 102 23.22 -1.21 -5.80
CA ASN A 102 22.32 -1.92 -4.90
C ASN A 102 22.88 -1.88 -3.48
N LEU A 103 21.99 -1.74 -2.51
CA LEU A 103 22.33 -1.68 -1.09
C LEU A 103 21.60 -2.82 -0.37
N TYR A 104 22.34 -3.50 0.49
CA TYR A 104 21.80 -4.42 1.50
C TYR A 104 22.20 -3.86 2.87
N ILE A 105 21.24 -3.73 3.78
CA ILE A 105 21.44 -3.15 5.10
C ILE A 105 20.85 -4.11 6.12
N GLU A 106 21.68 -4.51 7.07
CA GLU A 106 21.30 -5.35 8.20
C GLU A 106 21.01 -4.48 9.44
N GLY A 107 19.92 -4.78 10.14
CA GLY A 107 19.49 -4.09 11.36
C GLY A 107 17.98 -3.97 11.46
N ASP A 108 17.50 -3.37 12.56
CA ASP A 108 16.08 -3.06 12.69
C ASP A 108 15.66 -2.05 11.62
N ASN A 109 14.61 -2.40 10.88
CA ASN A 109 14.14 -1.63 9.74
C ASN A 109 13.63 -0.23 10.14
N LEU A 110 13.07 -0.01 11.33
CA LEU A 110 12.64 1.34 11.74
C LEU A 110 13.85 2.27 11.89
N GLU A 111 14.92 1.78 12.52
CA GLU A 111 16.16 2.54 12.67
C GLU A 111 16.85 2.77 11.32
N VAL A 112 16.93 1.74 10.48
CA VAL A 112 17.50 1.87 9.13
C VAL A 112 16.71 2.90 8.30
N LEU A 113 15.37 2.86 8.34
CA LEU A 113 14.54 3.83 7.65
C LEU A 113 14.80 5.27 8.13
N LYS A 114 15.00 5.49 9.44
CA LYS A 114 15.39 6.80 9.99
C LYS A 114 16.74 7.28 9.45
N LEU A 115 17.74 6.39 9.36
CA LEU A 115 19.05 6.74 8.79
C LEU A 115 18.93 7.11 7.29
N LEU A 116 18.11 6.35 6.54
CA LEU A 116 17.89 6.59 5.12
C LEU A 116 17.12 7.87 4.85
N GLN A 117 16.29 8.34 5.79
CA GLN A 117 15.49 9.57 5.66
C GLN A 117 16.36 10.77 5.28
N ASN A 118 17.54 10.92 5.85
CA ASN A 118 18.47 12.00 5.52
C ASN A 118 18.86 12.05 4.04
N SER A 119 19.12 10.89 3.43
CA SER A 119 19.72 10.80 2.09
C SER A 119 18.69 10.54 0.99
N TYR A 120 17.59 9.86 1.32
CA TYR A 120 16.61 9.31 0.39
C TYR A 120 15.20 9.90 0.52
N MET A 121 15.00 10.96 1.32
CA MET A 121 13.72 11.66 1.39
C MET A 121 13.23 12.06 -0.01
N GLY A 122 12.01 11.64 -0.36
CA GLY A 122 11.39 11.96 -1.64
C GLY A 122 12.01 11.29 -2.88
N LYS A 123 12.89 10.29 -2.73
CA LYS A 123 13.65 9.69 -3.85
C LYS A 123 13.24 8.27 -4.20
N VAL A 124 12.48 7.58 -3.34
CA VAL A 124 12.11 6.18 -3.55
C VAL A 124 10.89 6.08 -4.47
N LYS A 125 11.05 5.45 -5.63
CA LYS A 125 9.95 5.32 -6.62
C LYS A 125 8.93 4.24 -6.24
N MET A 126 9.39 3.14 -5.66
CA MET A 126 8.56 1.99 -5.32
C MET A 126 9.06 1.37 -4.02
N ILE A 127 8.12 1.06 -3.13
CA ILE A 127 8.35 0.24 -1.94
C ILE A 127 7.51 -1.03 -2.08
N TYR A 128 8.12 -2.18 -1.86
CA TYR A 128 7.42 -3.44 -1.65
C TYR A 128 7.82 -3.97 -0.29
N ILE A 129 6.83 -4.37 0.52
CA ILE A 129 7.06 -5.00 1.81
C ILE A 129 6.14 -6.21 1.99
N ASP A 130 6.66 -7.19 2.70
CA ASP A 130 5.98 -8.42 3.10
C ASP A 130 6.08 -8.55 4.63
N PRO A 131 5.28 -7.75 5.38
CA PRO A 131 5.33 -7.75 6.84
C PRO A 131 4.86 -9.10 7.42
N PRO A 132 5.17 -9.41 8.69
CA PRO A 132 4.59 -10.57 9.35
C PRO A 132 3.06 -10.44 9.40
N TYR A 133 2.33 -11.51 9.09
CA TYR A 133 0.87 -11.50 8.97
C TYR A 133 0.11 -11.62 10.31
N ASN A 134 0.84 -11.65 11.43
CA ASN A 134 0.29 -11.78 12.78
C ASN A 134 -0.60 -13.02 12.97
N THR A 135 -0.12 -14.19 12.54
CA THR A 135 -0.81 -15.50 12.63
C THR A 135 -0.72 -16.15 14.02
N GLY A 136 -0.16 -15.46 15.02
CA GLY A 136 0.10 -15.99 16.37
C GLY A 136 1.34 -16.87 16.51
N ASN A 137 1.99 -17.28 15.42
CA ASN A 137 3.20 -18.12 15.44
C ASN A 137 4.47 -17.40 14.96
N ASP A 138 4.32 -16.38 14.12
CA ASP A 138 5.42 -15.82 13.32
C ASP A 138 5.89 -14.44 13.78
N PHE A 139 5.14 -13.76 14.65
CA PHE A 139 5.42 -12.37 15.00
C PHE A 139 6.14 -12.23 16.34
N VAL A 140 7.23 -11.45 16.33
CA VAL A 140 7.98 -11.10 17.53
C VAL A 140 8.10 -9.58 17.64
N TYR A 141 7.55 -9.00 18.71
CA TYR A 141 7.61 -7.56 18.97
C TYR A 141 8.38 -7.25 20.25
N HIS A 142 9.23 -6.24 20.19
CA HIS A 142 9.93 -5.71 21.36
C HIS A 142 9.18 -4.47 21.85
N ASP A 143 8.37 -4.63 22.91
CA ASP A 143 7.83 -3.48 23.64
C ASP A 143 8.51 -3.39 25.00
N ASP A 144 9.17 -2.26 25.27
CA ASP A 144 9.93 -2.01 26.51
C ASP A 144 9.07 -1.35 27.61
N PHE A 145 7.76 -1.24 27.39
CA PHE A 145 6.86 -0.53 28.31
C PHE A 145 6.17 -1.48 29.31
N HIS A 146 6.70 -1.47 30.54
CA HIS A 146 6.14 -2.07 31.77
C HIS A 146 5.69 -3.53 31.67
N ARG A 147 6.61 -4.43 32.05
CA ARG A 147 6.43 -5.88 32.01
C ARG A 147 6.16 -6.47 33.39
N THR A 148 5.45 -7.58 33.41
CA THR A 148 5.30 -8.46 34.57
C THR A 148 6.46 -9.47 34.63
N GLN A 149 6.78 -10.00 35.82
CA GLN A 149 7.91 -10.90 36.02
C GLN A 149 7.81 -12.20 35.18
N GLU A 150 6.60 -12.70 34.92
CA GLU A 150 6.36 -13.88 34.07
C GLU A 150 6.71 -13.63 32.59
N GLU A 151 6.39 -12.45 32.06
CA GLU A 151 6.74 -12.06 30.69
C GLU A 151 8.26 -11.87 30.53
N GLU A 152 8.97 -11.48 31.59
CA GLU A 152 10.44 -11.42 31.62
C GLU A 152 11.07 -12.81 31.63
N ASP A 153 10.49 -13.75 32.36
CA ASP A 153 10.97 -15.13 32.49
C ASP A 153 10.78 -15.94 31.19
N GLU A 154 9.70 -15.71 30.44
CA GLU A 154 9.49 -16.32 29.10
C GLU A 154 10.44 -15.75 28.03
N ALA A 155 10.77 -14.45 28.10
CA ALA A 155 11.68 -13.80 27.16
C ALA A 155 13.16 -14.12 27.39
N ALA A 156 13.52 -14.66 28.57
CA ALA A 156 14.88 -15.09 28.87
C ALA A 156 15.36 -16.26 27.98
N GLY A 157 14.45 -16.95 27.26
CA GLY A 157 14.75 -18.12 26.44
C GLY A 157 14.96 -17.89 24.95
N VAL A 158 14.61 -16.73 24.38
CA VAL A 158 14.67 -16.50 22.92
C VAL A 158 15.54 -15.29 22.64
N ILE A 159 16.83 -15.53 22.41
CA ILE A 159 17.80 -14.51 22.03
C ILE A 159 18.03 -14.64 20.51
N ASN A 160 17.87 -13.54 19.75
CA ASN A 160 18.17 -13.54 18.32
C ASN A 160 19.69 -13.59 18.05
N GLU A 161 20.08 -13.72 16.78
CA GLU A 161 21.50 -13.79 16.37
C GLU A 161 22.31 -12.54 16.76
N VAL A 162 21.63 -11.43 17.06
CA VAL A 162 22.19 -10.13 17.45
C VAL A 162 22.22 -9.93 18.98
N GLY A 163 21.77 -10.92 19.76
CA GLY A 163 21.81 -10.87 21.23
C GLY A 163 20.59 -10.20 21.88
N GLU A 164 19.52 -9.93 21.12
CA GLU A 164 18.31 -9.25 21.58
C GLU A 164 17.21 -10.25 21.98
N ARG A 165 16.43 -9.91 23.02
CA ARG A 165 15.41 -10.79 23.61
C ARG A 165 14.08 -10.74 22.86
N MET A 166 13.75 -11.77 22.10
CA MET A 166 12.56 -11.88 21.25
C MET A 166 11.33 -12.34 22.07
N ILE A 167 10.18 -11.66 21.93
CA ILE A 167 8.89 -12.07 22.51
C ILE A 167 7.92 -12.46 21.40
N LYS A 168 7.38 -13.68 21.43
CA LYS A 168 6.32 -14.07 20.49
C LYS A 168 5.01 -13.34 20.81
N ASN A 169 4.40 -12.71 19.81
CA ASN A 169 3.06 -12.17 19.94
C ASN A 169 2.04 -13.29 19.74
N THR A 170 1.60 -13.90 20.83
CA THR A 170 0.61 -14.98 20.81
C THR A 170 -0.81 -14.42 20.81
N GLU A 171 -1.78 -15.16 20.26
CA GLU A 171 -3.20 -14.75 20.25
C GLU A 171 -3.78 -14.49 21.65
N SER A 172 -3.20 -15.10 22.69
CA SER A 172 -3.57 -14.88 24.09
C SER A 172 -3.14 -13.52 24.64
N ASN A 173 -2.31 -12.76 23.92
CA ASN A 173 -1.86 -11.43 24.32
C ASN A 173 -3.01 -10.43 24.22
N GLY A 174 -3.34 -9.74 25.31
CA GLY A 174 -4.38 -8.70 25.34
C GLY A 174 -4.10 -7.49 24.43
N LYS A 175 -2.87 -7.36 23.91
CA LYS A 175 -2.45 -6.32 22.96
C LYS A 175 -2.13 -6.87 21.56
N PHE A 176 -2.52 -8.10 21.24
CA PHE A 176 -2.14 -8.81 20.00
C PHE A 176 -2.16 -7.94 18.73
N HIS A 177 -3.28 -7.30 18.40
CA HIS A 177 -3.37 -6.41 17.23
C HIS A 177 -2.72 -5.04 17.44
N SER A 178 -2.73 -4.52 18.68
CA SER A 178 -2.20 -3.20 19.03
C SER A 178 -0.68 -3.13 18.88
N ASP A 179 0.03 -4.20 19.24
CA ASP A 179 1.48 -4.30 19.12
C ASP A 179 1.88 -4.34 17.63
N TRP A 180 1.18 -5.14 16.83
CA TRP A 180 1.38 -5.20 15.38
C TRP A 180 1.10 -3.85 14.70
N CYS A 181 -0.03 -3.21 15.05
CA CYS A 181 -0.38 -1.88 14.53
C CYS A 181 0.69 -0.85 14.87
N SER A 182 1.20 -0.85 16.11
CA SER A 182 2.25 0.08 16.55
C SER A 182 3.54 -0.10 15.75
N MET A 183 3.94 -1.36 15.51
CA MET A 183 5.12 -1.69 14.71
C MET A 183 5.00 -1.18 13.27
N ILE A 184 3.90 -1.50 12.59
CA ILE A 184 3.69 -1.16 11.18
C ILE A 184 3.50 0.35 11.01
N TYR A 185 2.75 0.98 11.91
CA TYR A 185 2.44 2.40 11.84
C TYR A 185 3.71 3.27 11.86
N SER A 186 4.64 3.02 12.80
CA SER A 186 5.88 3.81 12.88
C SER A 186 6.74 3.67 11.62
N ARG A 187 6.81 2.46 11.05
CA ARG A 187 7.57 2.17 9.82
C ARG A 187 6.96 2.82 8.58
N LEU A 188 5.63 2.72 8.42
CA LEU A 188 4.93 3.30 7.27
C LEU A 188 4.98 4.83 7.26
N MET A 189 4.94 5.47 8.43
CA MET A 189 5.13 6.93 8.57
C MET A 189 6.46 7.38 7.97
N ILE A 190 7.55 6.68 8.26
CA ILE A 190 8.87 6.99 7.71
C ILE A 190 8.95 6.60 6.23
N ALA A 191 8.44 5.43 5.85
CA ALA A 191 8.41 4.97 4.45
C ALA A 191 7.74 5.99 3.51
N ARG A 192 6.64 6.61 3.94
CA ARG A 192 5.96 7.69 3.21
C ARG A 192 6.87 8.88 2.92
N SER A 193 7.75 9.24 3.85
CA SER A 193 8.69 10.36 3.67
C SER A 193 9.76 10.05 2.61
N LEU A 194 10.14 8.77 2.47
CA LEU A 194 11.13 8.31 1.49
C LEU A 194 10.56 8.27 0.07
N LEU A 195 9.28 7.96 -0.09
CA LEU A 195 8.63 7.89 -1.40
C LEU A 195 8.70 9.21 -2.17
N SER A 196 8.97 9.15 -3.48
CA SER A 196 8.78 10.28 -4.39
C SER A 196 7.30 10.60 -4.55
N GLU A 197 6.95 11.83 -4.93
CA GLU A 197 5.54 12.26 -5.08
C GLU A 197 4.74 11.38 -6.04
N ASP A 198 5.39 10.82 -7.06
CA ASP A 198 4.84 9.89 -8.04
C ASP A 198 5.06 8.41 -7.67
N GLY A 199 5.46 8.12 -6.43
CA GLY A 199 5.86 6.81 -5.95
C GLY A 199 4.68 5.96 -5.45
N PHE A 200 4.91 4.65 -5.39
CA PHE A 200 3.93 3.65 -4.94
C PHE A 200 4.48 2.76 -3.83
N ILE A 201 3.59 2.31 -2.95
CA ILE A 201 3.86 1.25 -1.98
C ILE A 201 2.92 0.07 -2.20
N PHE A 202 3.49 -1.12 -2.12
CA PHE A 202 2.82 -2.41 -2.25
C PHE A 202 3.08 -3.20 -0.96
N ILE A 203 2.01 -3.67 -0.32
CA ILE A 203 2.11 -4.36 0.97
C ILE A 203 1.34 -5.68 0.87
N SER A 204 2.05 -6.79 0.99
CA SER A 204 1.44 -8.12 1.08
C SER A 204 0.83 -8.33 2.46
N ILE A 205 -0.33 -8.98 2.52
CA ILE A 205 -1.01 -9.29 3.78
C ILE A 205 -2.03 -10.45 3.59
N ASP A 206 -2.27 -11.24 4.63
CA ASP A 206 -3.39 -12.18 4.70
C ASP A 206 -4.65 -11.51 5.27
N ASP A 207 -5.64 -12.31 5.68
CA ASP A 207 -6.89 -11.84 6.26
C ASP A 207 -6.79 -11.30 7.71
N ASN A 208 -5.75 -11.65 8.47
CA ASN A 208 -5.68 -11.34 9.91
C ASN A 208 -5.59 -9.84 10.19
N GLU A 209 -4.75 -9.14 9.44
CA GLU A 209 -4.46 -7.71 9.65
C GLU A 209 -4.81 -6.83 8.45
N ASN A 210 -5.45 -7.37 7.40
CA ASN A 210 -5.78 -6.60 6.20
C ASN A 210 -6.61 -5.35 6.49
N GLU A 211 -7.61 -5.43 7.38
CA GLU A 211 -8.44 -4.28 7.73
C GLU A 211 -7.67 -3.23 8.54
N ASN A 212 -6.85 -3.66 9.50
CA ASN A 212 -6.05 -2.76 10.31
C ASN A 212 -4.98 -2.07 9.47
N LEU A 213 -4.26 -2.82 8.63
CA LEU A 213 -3.30 -2.30 7.67
C LEU A 213 -3.92 -1.29 6.72
N ARG A 214 -5.13 -1.58 6.24
CA ARG A 214 -5.90 -0.69 5.37
C ARG A 214 -6.18 0.64 6.06
N LYS A 215 -6.68 0.62 7.30
CA LYS A 215 -6.96 1.84 8.07
C LYS A 215 -5.68 2.63 8.39
N ILE A 216 -4.60 1.94 8.75
CA ILE A 216 -3.28 2.55 8.93
C ILE A 216 -2.84 3.26 7.64
N CYS A 217 -2.94 2.59 6.49
CA CYS A 217 -2.53 3.17 5.22
C CYS A 217 -3.43 4.35 4.80
N ASP A 218 -4.74 4.27 5.05
CA ASP A 218 -5.67 5.38 4.81
C ASP A 218 -5.32 6.61 5.67
N GLU A 219 -4.84 6.43 6.90
CA GLU A 219 -4.37 7.52 7.75
C GLU A 219 -3.01 8.07 7.30
N VAL A 220 -2.04 7.21 6.99
CA VAL A 220 -0.68 7.60 6.62
C VAL A 220 -0.62 8.21 5.21
N PHE A 221 -1.20 7.54 4.22
CA PHE A 221 -1.13 7.95 2.82
C PHE A 221 -2.33 8.78 2.38
N GLY A 222 -3.44 8.77 3.12
CA GLY A 222 -4.71 9.35 2.71
C GLY A 222 -5.56 8.35 1.93
N SER A 223 -6.84 8.23 2.30
CA SER A 223 -7.77 7.27 1.67
C SER A 223 -7.98 7.51 0.18
N GLN A 224 -7.86 8.76 -0.28
CA GLN A 224 -7.91 9.13 -1.70
C GLN A 224 -6.75 8.59 -2.53
N ASN A 225 -5.64 8.24 -1.87
CA ASN A 225 -4.44 7.71 -2.52
C ASN A 225 -4.42 6.18 -2.62
N PHE A 226 -5.45 5.51 -2.11
CA PHE A 226 -5.64 4.09 -2.35
C PHE A 226 -5.88 3.80 -3.83
N LYS A 227 -5.22 2.78 -4.37
CA LYS A 227 -5.35 2.39 -5.78
C LYS A 227 -6.10 1.10 -5.97
N SER A 228 -5.71 0.05 -5.24
CA SER A 228 -6.32 -1.27 -5.39
C SER A 228 -5.90 -2.20 -4.26
N GLN A 229 -6.73 -3.21 -4.04
CA GLN A 229 -6.42 -4.38 -3.23
C GLN A 229 -6.43 -5.56 -4.21
N SER A 230 -5.24 -6.01 -4.59
CA SER A 230 -5.09 -7.13 -5.51
C SER A 230 -5.19 -8.44 -4.74
N ILE A 231 -5.90 -9.41 -5.30
CA ILE A 231 -6.06 -10.74 -4.71
C ILE A 231 -5.01 -11.66 -5.34
N ILE A 232 -4.16 -12.24 -4.50
CA ILE A 232 -3.10 -13.16 -4.91
C ILE A 232 -3.54 -14.58 -4.60
N ILE A 233 -3.87 -15.35 -5.64
CA ILE A 233 -4.26 -16.76 -5.46
C ILE A 233 -3.01 -17.58 -5.18
N ASN A 234 -2.81 -17.98 -3.92
CA ASN A 234 -1.64 -18.73 -3.46
C ASN A 234 -1.86 -20.26 -3.54
N ASN A 235 -3.11 -20.73 -3.41
CA ASN A 235 -3.42 -22.16 -3.35
C ASN A 235 -4.69 -22.53 -4.15
N ARG A 236 -4.50 -22.84 -5.43
CA ARG A 236 -5.59 -23.26 -6.34
C ARG A 236 -6.32 -24.54 -5.93
N GLY A 237 -5.73 -25.34 -5.03
CA GLY A 237 -6.28 -26.61 -4.55
C GLY A 237 -6.65 -26.57 -3.07
N GLY A 238 -7.03 -25.39 -2.56
CA GLY A 238 -7.22 -25.09 -1.13
C GLY A 238 -7.84 -26.23 -0.33
N ARG A 239 -7.26 -26.48 0.85
CA ARG A 239 -7.73 -27.51 1.78
C ARG A 239 -8.92 -26.95 2.56
N ASP A 240 -10.02 -27.69 2.52
CA ASP A 240 -11.22 -27.35 3.28
C ASP A 240 -11.06 -27.84 4.73
N TYR A 241 -11.03 -26.91 5.68
CA TYR A 241 -11.06 -27.17 7.13
C TYR A 241 -12.33 -26.61 7.79
N GLY A 242 -13.47 -26.60 7.09
CA GLY A 242 -14.75 -26.23 7.73
C GLY A 242 -15.78 -25.48 6.87
N GLY A 243 -15.59 -25.41 5.56
CA GLY A 243 -16.58 -24.96 4.58
C GLY A 243 -16.02 -23.96 3.56
N ILE A 244 -15.13 -23.06 3.97
CA ILE A 244 -14.52 -22.05 3.10
C ILE A 244 -13.01 -22.26 3.07
N ALA A 245 -12.49 -22.68 1.92
CA ALA A 245 -11.05 -22.81 1.72
C ALA A 245 -10.43 -21.43 1.51
N LEU A 246 -9.50 -21.05 2.39
CA LEU A 246 -8.62 -19.90 2.18
C LEU A 246 -7.65 -20.23 1.04
N GLN A 247 -7.69 -19.45 -0.03
CA GLN A 247 -6.94 -19.70 -1.27
C GLN A 247 -6.20 -18.47 -1.79
N HIS A 248 -6.28 -17.37 -1.05
CA HIS A 248 -5.74 -16.10 -1.49
C HIS A 248 -5.23 -15.25 -0.34
N ASP A 249 -4.22 -14.45 -0.68
CA ASP A 249 -3.74 -13.33 0.12
C ASP A 249 -4.04 -12.03 -0.63
N TYR A 250 -3.64 -10.91 -0.06
CA TYR A 250 -3.88 -9.58 -0.61
C TYR A 250 -2.57 -8.82 -0.80
N ILE A 251 -2.57 -7.92 -1.80
CA ILE A 251 -1.59 -6.85 -1.91
C ILE A 251 -2.33 -5.53 -1.90
N LEU A 252 -2.10 -4.71 -0.88
CA LEU A 252 -2.59 -3.34 -0.80
C LEU A 252 -1.66 -2.41 -1.57
N ILE A 253 -2.26 -1.55 -2.41
CA ILE A 253 -1.54 -0.63 -3.28
C ILE A 253 -1.96 0.80 -2.98
N TYR A 254 -0.99 1.62 -2.58
CA TYR A 254 -1.16 3.07 -2.34
C TYR A 254 -0.15 3.87 -3.17
N SER A 255 -0.56 5.06 -3.57
CA SER A 255 0.35 6.09 -4.09
C SER A 255 0.72 7.10 -3.02
N LYS A 256 1.80 7.86 -3.21
CA LYS A 256 2.08 9.03 -2.37
C LYS A 256 1.15 10.21 -2.67
N SER A 257 0.88 10.46 -3.95
CA SER A 257 -0.01 11.53 -4.41
C SER A 257 -0.80 11.13 -5.67
N ASP A 258 -1.70 12.01 -6.10
CA ASP A 258 -2.47 11.90 -7.34
C ASP A 258 -1.60 12.02 -8.61
N LEU A 259 -0.35 12.48 -8.49
CA LEU A 259 0.62 12.54 -9.60
C LEU A 259 1.12 11.15 -10.04
N SER A 260 0.79 10.10 -9.28
CA SER A 260 1.35 8.76 -9.50
C SER A 260 0.62 8.03 -10.63
N ILE A 261 1.37 7.63 -11.66
CA ILE A 261 0.85 6.95 -12.85
C ILE A 261 1.41 5.52 -12.92
N LEU A 262 0.52 4.53 -13.02
CA LEU A 262 0.87 3.16 -13.37
C LEU A 262 0.83 3.00 -14.89
N ASN A 263 1.97 2.64 -15.47
CA ASN A 263 2.06 2.38 -16.90
C ASN A 263 1.56 0.96 -17.22
N LEU A 264 0.91 0.80 -18.36
CA LEU A 264 0.59 -0.50 -18.91
C LEU A 264 1.88 -1.21 -19.34
N ILE A 265 1.96 -2.50 -19.09
CA ILE A 265 3.05 -3.32 -19.62
C ILE A 265 2.78 -3.52 -21.11
N ASN A 266 3.73 -3.09 -21.95
CA ASN A 266 3.68 -3.40 -23.37
C ASN A 266 3.98 -4.89 -23.56
N GLU A 267 2.96 -5.68 -23.89
CA GLU A 267 3.14 -7.07 -24.32
C GLU A 267 3.69 -7.08 -25.76
N LYS A 268 5.02 -7.06 -25.88
CA LYS A 268 5.73 -7.01 -27.18
C LYS A 268 5.49 -8.25 -28.06
N ASP A 269 5.24 -9.40 -27.42
CA ASP A 269 5.08 -10.69 -28.10
C ASP A 269 3.60 -11.07 -28.31
N LYS A 270 2.67 -10.13 -28.07
CA LYS A 270 1.25 -10.40 -28.26
C LYS A 270 0.91 -10.36 -29.75
N GLU A 271 0.84 -11.55 -30.35
CA GLU A 271 0.32 -11.69 -31.69
C GLU A 271 -1.22 -11.59 -31.70
N PHE A 272 -1.72 -10.69 -32.52
CA PHE A 272 -3.15 -10.57 -32.79
C PHE A 272 -3.48 -11.19 -34.14
N GLN A 273 -4.61 -11.88 -34.21
CA GLN A 273 -5.08 -12.52 -35.43
C GLN A 273 -5.59 -11.49 -36.46
N TYR A 274 -6.13 -10.36 -36.01
CA TYR A 274 -6.74 -9.33 -36.87
C TYR A 274 -6.22 -7.93 -36.53
N TYR A 275 -6.34 -7.01 -37.48
CA TYR A 275 -5.88 -5.62 -37.32
C TYR A 275 -6.86 -4.62 -37.93
N ASP A 276 -7.08 -3.49 -37.25
CA ASP A 276 -7.85 -2.35 -37.74
C ASP A 276 -7.02 -1.04 -37.67
N GLU A 277 -7.67 0.13 -37.75
CA GLU A 277 -7.00 1.44 -37.64
C GLU A 277 -6.56 1.78 -36.22
N LYS A 278 -7.06 1.06 -35.20
CA LYS A 278 -6.78 1.27 -33.78
C LYS A 278 -5.74 0.29 -33.22
N GLY A 279 -5.55 -0.87 -33.84
CA GLY A 279 -4.51 -1.83 -33.48
C GLY A 279 -4.85 -3.27 -33.79
N GLY A 280 -4.10 -4.19 -33.19
CA GLY A 280 -4.38 -5.63 -33.26
C GLY A 280 -5.52 -6.03 -32.32
N PHE A 281 -6.37 -6.97 -32.75
CA PHE A 281 -7.46 -7.52 -31.95
C PHE A 281 -7.70 -9.00 -32.22
N ASN A 282 -8.39 -9.67 -31.30
CA ASN A 282 -8.84 -11.05 -31.44
C ASN A 282 -10.37 -11.10 -31.34
N LEU A 283 -10.98 -12.06 -32.02
CA LEU A 283 -12.43 -12.26 -31.95
C LEU A 283 -12.80 -12.96 -30.65
N MET A 284 -13.84 -12.45 -30.00
CA MET A 284 -14.46 -13.07 -28.84
C MET A 284 -15.91 -13.36 -29.19
N GLU A 285 -16.40 -14.53 -28.78
CA GLU A 285 -17.76 -14.93 -29.10
C GLU A 285 -18.78 -14.02 -28.39
N LEU A 286 -19.76 -13.51 -29.12
CA LEU A 286 -20.90 -12.74 -28.60
C LEU A 286 -21.97 -13.69 -28.04
N ARG A 287 -21.60 -14.50 -27.03
CA ARG A 287 -22.51 -15.39 -26.31
C ARG A 287 -21.98 -15.73 -24.92
N ASN A 288 -22.89 -16.04 -24.00
CA ASN A 288 -22.57 -16.67 -22.75
C ASN A 288 -22.39 -18.17 -22.96
N ARG A 289 -21.22 -18.73 -22.60
CA ARG A 289 -20.97 -20.18 -22.76
C ARG A 289 -21.64 -21.04 -21.69
N ASN A 290 -22.14 -20.43 -20.61
CA ASN A 290 -22.74 -21.13 -19.49
C ASN A 290 -24.21 -21.48 -19.80
N VAL A 291 -24.49 -22.78 -19.96
CA VAL A 291 -25.83 -23.32 -20.26
C VAL A 291 -26.89 -23.00 -19.20
N LYS A 292 -26.49 -22.57 -18.00
CA LYS A 292 -27.40 -22.04 -16.97
C LYS A 292 -27.99 -20.68 -17.33
N PHE A 293 -27.56 -20.00 -18.39
CA PHE A 293 -28.18 -18.77 -18.87
C PHE A 293 -28.64 -19.02 -20.30
N ASN A 294 -29.93 -19.28 -20.45
CA ASN A 294 -30.53 -19.72 -21.71
C ASN A 294 -31.87 -19.02 -21.97
N ASP A 295 -32.38 -19.21 -23.17
CA ASP A 295 -33.67 -18.70 -23.62
C ASP A 295 -34.86 -19.08 -22.71
N GLN A 296 -34.81 -20.22 -22.01
CA GLN A 296 -35.87 -20.64 -21.10
C GLN A 296 -35.90 -19.85 -19.79
N ASN A 297 -34.73 -19.56 -19.22
CA ASN A 297 -34.65 -18.91 -17.91
C ASN A 297 -34.30 -17.42 -17.94
N ARG A 298 -33.80 -16.93 -19.08
CA ARG A 298 -33.46 -15.54 -19.35
C ARG A 298 -33.83 -15.17 -20.79
N PRO A 299 -35.11 -15.30 -21.20
CA PRO A 299 -35.56 -15.06 -22.57
C PRO A 299 -35.19 -13.66 -23.08
N ASN A 300 -35.25 -12.65 -22.20
CA ASN A 300 -34.95 -11.26 -22.55
C ASN A 300 -33.46 -10.99 -22.85
N LEU A 301 -32.57 -11.95 -22.57
CA LEU A 301 -31.15 -11.85 -22.89
C LEU A 301 -30.78 -12.64 -24.15
N CYS A 302 -31.72 -13.37 -24.75
CA CYS A 302 -31.52 -14.07 -26.02
C CYS A 302 -32.23 -13.30 -27.13
N TYR A 303 -31.54 -12.33 -27.72
CA TYR A 303 -32.06 -11.52 -28.81
C TYR A 303 -31.17 -11.63 -30.06
N PRO A 304 -31.77 -11.51 -31.24
CA PRO A 304 -31.01 -11.52 -32.47
C PRO A 304 -30.26 -10.20 -32.66
N PHE A 305 -29.24 -10.24 -33.51
CA PHE A 305 -28.67 -9.06 -34.16
C PHE A 305 -28.68 -9.28 -35.66
N TYR A 306 -28.55 -8.20 -36.42
CA TYR A 306 -28.67 -8.24 -37.87
C TYR A 306 -27.28 -8.11 -38.50
N VAL A 307 -26.95 -8.94 -39.48
CA VAL A 307 -25.66 -8.91 -40.18
C VAL A 307 -25.86 -8.66 -41.68
N ASN A 308 -24.99 -7.87 -42.29
CA ASN A 308 -24.99 -7.67 -43.74
C ASN A 308 -24.08 -8.70 -44.42
N PRO A 309 -24.61 -9.74 -45.08
CA PRO A 309 -23.78 -10.75 -45.73
C PRO A 309 -23.04 -10.21 -46.96
N GLN A 310 -23.48 -9.08 -47.53
CA GLN A 310 -22.90 -8.51 -48.76
C GLN A 310 -21.70 -7.59 -48.48
N LYS A 311 -21.52 -7.12 -47.25
CA LYS A 311 -20.46 -6.17 -46.89
C LYS A 311 -19.53 -6.81 -45.87
N LYS A 312 -18.32 -7.13 -46.32
CA LYS A 312 -17.23 -7.63 -45.48
C LYS A 312 -16.10 -6.63 -45.46
N ASP A 313 -15.48 -6.47 -44.30
CA ASP A 313 -14.27 -5.68 -44.16
C ASP A 313 -13.02 -6.46 -44.62
N LYS A 314 -11.85 -5.83 -44.48
CA LYS A 314 -10.54 -6.41 -44.81
C LYS A 314 -10.20 -7.67 -43.99
N ASN A 315 -10.84 -7.86 -42.83
CA ASN A 315 -10.67 -9.00 -41.94
C ASN A 315 -11.73 -10.09 -42.19
N GLY A 316 -12.62 -9.91 -43.17
CA GLY A 316 -13.72 -10.82 -43.48
C GLY A 316 -14.91 -10.72 -42.53
N LEU A 317 -14.93 -9.70 -41.66
CA LEU A 317 -16.00 -9.44 -40.70
C LEU A 317 -17.16 -8.69 -41.36
N MET A 318 -18.38 -9.03 -40.98
CA MET A 318 -19.60 -8.46 -41.54
C MET A 318 -20.06 -7.24 -40.74
N GLU A 319 -20.69 -6.29 -41.42
CA GLU A 319 -21.37 -5.16 -40.77
C GLU A 319 -22.57 -5.65 -39.94
N ILE A 320 -22.74 -5.11 -38.73
CA ILE A 320 -23.82 -5.48 -37.82
C ILE A 320 -24.76 -4.30 -37.54
N ALA A 321 -26.00 -4.60 -37.23
CA ALA A 321 -27.02 -3.65 -36.79
C ALA A 321 -27.84 -4.23 -35.63
N LEU A 322 -28.32 -3.35 -34.75
CA LEU A 322 -29.22 -3.70 -33.63
C LEU A 322 -30.69 -3.71 -34.06
N GLU A 323 -31.02 -3.07 -35.17
CA GLU A 323 -32.36 -2.97 -35.73
C GLU A 323 -32.40 -3.59 -37.14
N PRO A 324 -33.56 -4.13 -37.57
CA PRO A 324 -33.71 -4.74 -38.89
C PRO A 324 -33.53 -3.70 -39.99
N MET A 325 -32.61 -3.97 -40.93
CA MET A 325 -32.33 -3.13 -42.08
C MET A 325 -32.46 -3.92 -43.40
N PRO A 326 -32.87 -3.27 -44.51
CA PRO A 326 -32.94 -3.93 -45.82
C PRO A 326 -31.61 -4.56 -46.22
N GLY A 327 -31.64 -5.85 -46.57
CA GLY A 327 -30.44 -6.61 -46.98
C GLY A 327 -29.63 -7.22 -45.84
N PHE A 328 -30.00 -6.97 -44.58
CA PHE A 328 -29.39 -7.64 -43.42
C PHE A 328 -30.17 -8.91 -43.07
N VAL A 329 -29.45 -9.92 -42.56
CA VAL A 329 -29.99 -11.21 -42.14
C VAL A 329 -29.97 -11.28 -40.61
N GLU A 330 -31.06 -11.80 -40.05
CA GLU A 330 -31.20 -12.01 -38.61
C GLU A 330 -30.34 -13.20 -38.14
N VAL A 331 -29.54 -12.98 -37.10
CA VAL A 331 -28.63 -13.99 -36.53
C VAL A 331 -28.80 -14.04 -35.02
N TYR A 332 -28.94 -15.25 -34.51
CA TYR A 332 -28.96 -15.53 -33.08
C TYR A 332 -27.59 -16.02 -32.58
N PRO A 333 -27.27 -15.84 -31.29
CA PRO A 333 -26.08 -16.42 -30.68
C PRO A 333 -25.94 -17.92 -30.97
N ALA A 334 -24.71 -18.41 -31.10
CA ALA A 334 -24.48 -19.83 -31.35
C ALA A 334 -24.87 -20.70 -30.13
N LYS A 335 -25.41 -21.89 -30.38
CA LYS A 335 -25.77 -22.84 -29.33
C LYS A 335 -24.54 -23.37 -28.59
N SER A 336 -24.62 -23.45 -27.26
CA SER A 336 -23.63 -24.12 -26.41
C SER A 336 -24.13 -25.51 -26.06
N ASN A 337 -23.44 -26.58 -26.48
CA ASN A 337 -23.85 -27.98 -26.26
C ASN A 337 -25.30 -28.27 -26.71
N GLY A 338 -25.74 -27.66 -27.81
CA GLY A 338 -27.10 -27.81 -28.33
C GLY A 338 -28.16 -26.93 -27.66
N ILE A 339 -27.80 -26.15 -26.63
CA ILE A 339 -28.70 -25.24 -25.91
C ILE A 339 -28.48 -23.81 -26.40
N GLN A 340 -29.59 -23.09 -26.63
CA GLN A 340 -29.55 -21.67 -26.98
C GLN A 340 -29.19 -20.86 -25.73
N THR A 341 -27.92 -20.50 -25.62
CA THR A 341 -27.44 -19.64 -24.54
C THR A 341 -27.62 -18.17 -24.91
N VAL A 342 -27.79 -17.34 -23.89
CA VAL A 342 -27.93 -15.88 -24.04
C VAL A 342 -26.67 -15.23 -24.61
#